data_AF-A0A2W7MYA7-F1
#
_entry.id   AF-A0A2W7MYA7-F1
#
_cell.length_a   1.000
_cell.length_b   1.000
_cell.length_c   1.000
_cell.angle_alpha   90.00
_cell.angle_beta   90.00
_cell.angle_gamma   90.00
#
_symmetry.space_group_name_H-M   'P 1'
#
loop_
_entity.id
_entity.type
_entity.pdbx_description
1 polymer ?
#
loop_
_entity_poly.entity_id
_entity_poly.type
_entity_poly.pdbx_seq_one_letter_code
_entity_poly.pdbx_strand_id
1 'polypeptide(L)'
;MSDLLRRKQPGKIQRSQTVVPKNTFNIKELETVKENVPETVTTPAPKTATVSNLVAEKSTTVRVNMTTKSKLNALVTLGIAPNVDEVTDLLINDYLTNILTKDERKQFEIILGLYKKKMK
;
A
#
# COMPACT_ATOMS: atom_id res chain seq x y z
N MET A 1 62.77 -45.75 -4.59
CA MET A 1 62.27 -46.74 -5.57
C MET A 1 60.81 -47.02 -5.22
N SER A 2 59.86 -46.18 -5.64
CA SER A 2 59.11 -46.27 -6.91
C SER A 2 58.22 -47.51 -7.02
N ASP A 3 57.05 -47.49 -6.36
CA ASP A 3 55.92 -48.37 -6.72
C ASP A 3 54.55 -47.79 -6.35
N LEU A 4 54.29 -46.52 -6.72
CA LEU A 4 52.97 -45.87 -6.56
C LEU A 4 52.22 -45.66 -7.90
N LEU A 5 52.72 -46.25 -8.99
CA LEU A 5 52.21 -46.02 -10.35
C LEU A 5 51.55 -47.27 -10.98
N ARG A 6 51.17 -48.27 -10.16
CA ARG A 6 50.46 -49.46 -10.65
C ARG A 6 48.95 -49.31 -10.51
N ARG A 7 48.38 -48.68 -11.53
CA ARG A 7 47.08 -48.99 -12.17
C ARG A 7 45.87 -49.26 -11.27
N LYS A 8 44.98 -48.28 -11.18
CA LYS A 8 43.55 -48.50 -11.49
C LYS A 8 43.08 -47.35 -12.38
N GLN A 9 42.45 -47.69 -13.51
CA GLN A 9 41.94 -46.68 -14.43
C GLN A 9 40.94 -45.76 -13.71
N PRO A 10 40.92 -44.44 -13.99
CA PRO A 10 39.91 -43.57 -13.41
C PRO A 10 38.54 -44.07 -13.88
N GLY A 11 37.72 -44.56 -12.95
CA GLY A 11 36.35 -44.96 -13.23
C GLY A 11 35.63 -43.78 -13.90
N LYS A 12 34.98 -44.04 -15.04
CA LYS A 12 34.17 -43.02 -15.73
C LYS A 12 33.18 -42.44 -14.73
N ILE A 13 33.23 -41.13 -14.51
CA ILE A 13 32.29 -40.41 -13.66
C ILE A 13 30.91 -40.58 -14.29
N GLN A 14 30.05 -41.38 -13.66
CA GLN A 14 28.66 -41.52 -14.07
C GLN A 14 27.96 -40.22 -13.69
N ARG A 15 27.71 -39.36 -14.69
CA ARG A 15 26.85 -38.19 -14.50
C ARG A 15 25.47 -38.72 -14.13
N SER A 16 24.99 -38.37 -12.94
CA SER A 16 23.62 -38.66 -12.53
C SER A 16 22.64 -38.04 -13.52
N GLN A 17 21.50 -38.69 -13.73
CA GLN A 17 20.48 -38.27 -14.69
C GLN A 17 20.12 -36.80 -14.49
N THR A 18 20.04 -36.06 -15.59
CA THR A 18 19.56 -34.68 -15.61
C THR A 18 18.13 -34.66 -15.09
N VAL A 19 17.94 -34.15 -13.86
CA VAL A 19 16.63 -34.04 -13.23
C VAL A 19 15.88 -32.90 -13.89
N VAL A 20 14.88 -33.22 -14.71
CA VAL A 20 13.93 -32.23 -15.21
C VAL A 20 12.98 -31.88 -14.06
N PRO A 21 12.79 -30.60 -13.73
CA PRO A 21 11.86 -30.19 -12.68
C PRO A 21 10.45 -30.65 -13.02
N LYS A 22 9.80 -31.35 -12.08
CA LYS A 22 8.45 -31.90 -12.24
C LYS A 22 7.36 -30.84 -12.35
N ASN A 23 7.67 -29.59 -11.99
CA ASN A 23 6.72 -28.49 -12.09
C ASN A 23 7.38 -27.30 -12.76
N THR A 24 6.98 -27.04 -14.00
CA THR A 24 7.36 -25.85 -14.75
C THR A 24 6.11 -25.00 -14.88
N PHE A 25 6.19 -23.75 -14.44
CA PHE A 25 5.04 -22.85 -14.40
C PHE A 25 4.61 -22.50 -15.83
N ASN A 26 3.48 -23.07 -16.28
CA ASN A 26 2.90 -22.80 -17.59
C ASN A 26 1.88 -21.66 -17.48
N ILE A 27 2.23 -20.52 -18.05
CA ILE A 27 1.39 -19.29 -18.02
C ILE A 27 0.03 -19.49 -18.71
N LYS A 28 -0.10 -20.53 -19.55
CA LYS A 28 -1.35 -20.88 -20.26
C LYS A 28 -2.44 -21.46 -19.36
N GLU A 29 -2.11 -21.97 -18.17
CA GLU A 29 -3.10 -22.57 -17.25
C GLU A 29 -3.87 -21.52 -16.42
N LEU A 30 -3.44 -20.24 -16.47
CA LEU A 30 -4.08 -19.14 -15.72
C LEU A 30 -5.33 -18.56 -16.39
N GLU A 31 -5.64 -18.92 -17.64
CA GLU A 31 -6.71 -18.27 -18.40
C GLU A 31 -8.07 -18.99 -18.31
N THR A 32 -8.17 -20.19 -17.71
CA THR A 32 -9.36 -21.04 -17.84
C THR A 32 -10.16 -21.38 -16.57
N VAL A 33 -10.07 -20.63 -15.47
CA VAL A 33 -10.96 -20.88 -14.32
C VAL A 33 -11.64 -19.60 -13.83
N LYS A 34 -12.83 -19.36 -14.40
CA LYS A 34 -13.90 -18.64 -13.71
C LYS A 34 -14.61 -19.60 -12.75
N GLU A 35 -14.95 -19.08 -11.57
CA GLU A 35 -15.96 -19.58 -10.60
C GLU A 35 -15.72 -20.92 -9.89
N ASN A 36 -15.21 -20.86 -8.65
CA ASN A 36 -15.98 -21.14 -7.41
C ASN A 36 -15.05 -21.11 -6.17
N VAL A 37 -15.48 -20.43 -5.11
CA VAL A 37 -14.81 -20.18 -3.82
C VAL A 37 -15.45 -21.16 -2.80
N PRO A 38 -14.74 -21.81 -1.83
CA PRO A 38 -14.43 -21.17 -0.54
C PRO A 38 -13.15 -21.60 0.23
N GLU A 39 -12.68 -20.62 1.02
CA GLU A 39 -12.06 -20.72 2.37
C GLU A 39 -10.65 -21.31 2.54
N THR A 40 -9.63 -20.44 2.58
CA THR A 40 -8.98 -19.98 3.83
C THR A 40 -7.82 -19.01 3.52
N VAL A 41 -7.63 -18.07 4.44
CA VAL A 41 -6.98 -16.77 4.30
C VAL A 41 -5.47 -16.84 4.57
N THR A 42 -4.61 -16.21 3.76
CA THR A 42 -3.49 -15.32 4.20
C THR A 42 -2.76 -14.61 3.04
N THR A 43 -3.25 -13.40 2.70
CA THR A 43 -2.55 -12.19 2.18
C THR A 43 -1.72 -12.19 0.88
N PRO A 44 -1.59 -11.06 0.16
CA PRO A 44 -2.30 -9.77 0.25
C PRO A 44 -3.14 -9.48 -1.03
N ALA A 45 -4.38 -9.05 -0.84
CA ALA A 45 -5.22 -8.57 -1.93
C ALA A 45 -4.62 -7.29 -2.55
N PRO A 46 -4.58 -7.16 -3.89
CA PRO A 46 -4.37 -5.86 -4.51
C PRO A 46 -5.61 -5.04 -4.19
N LYS A 47 -5.47 -4.01 -3.36
CA LYS A 47 -6.51 -3.03 -3.15
C LYS A 47 -6.73 -2.34 -4.51
N THR A 48 -7.71 -2.82 -5.26
CA THR A 48 -8.33 -2.07 -6.35
C THR A 48 -8.81 -0.77 -5.75
N ALA A 49 -8.05 0.29 -6.00
CA ALA A 49 -8.48 1.64 -5.74
C ALA A 49 -9.76 1.87 -6.53
N THR A 50 -10.89 1.85 -5.84
CA THR A 50 -12.13 2.45 -6.34
C THR A 50 -11.81 3.93 -6.51
N VAL A 51 -11.54 4.32 -7.75
CA VAL A 51 -11.46 5.72 -8.14
C VAL A 51 -12.87 6.26 -8.02
N SER A 52 -13.22 6.73 -6.82
CA SER A 52 -14.37 7.60 -6.64
C SER A 52 -14.08 8.86 -7.47
N ASN A 53 -15.03 9.23 -8.31
CA ASN A 53 -15.03 10.50 -9.02
C ASN A 53 -15.18 11.62 -7.97
N LEU A 54 -14.10 11.93 -7.28
CA LEU A 54 -13.98 13.11 -6.46
C LEU A 54 -13.89 14.28 -7.43
N VAL A 55 -14.91 15.14 -7.39
CA VAL A 55 -14.93 16.45 -8.02
C VAL A 55 -13.54 17.06 -7.83
N ALA A 56 -12.87 17.42 -8.92
CA ALA A 56 -11.53 17.97 -8.88
C ALA A 56 -11.56 19.33 -8.16
N GLU A 57 -11.46 19.27 -6.83
CA GLU A 57 -11.36 20.45 -5.99
C GLU A 57 -10.06 21.19 -6.35
N LYS A 58 -10.10 22.52 -6.24
CA LYS A 58 -8.93 23.35 -6.53
C LYS A 58 -7.85 23.01 -5.51
N SER A 59 -6.75 22.43 -5.97
CA SER A 59 -5.61 22.13 -5.11
C SER A 59 -4.97 23.42 -4.60
N THR A 60 -4.75 23.50 -3.29
CA THR A 60 -3.97 24.58 -2.68
C THR A 60 -2.82 23.97 -1.89
N THR A 61 -1.74 24.75 -1.67
CA THR A 61 -0.57 24.27 -0.94
C THR A 61 -0.42 25.03 0.37
N VAL A 62 -0.43 24.29 1.47
CA VAL A 62 -0.16 24.85 2.81
C VAL A 62 1.29 24.60 3.16
N ARG A 63 1.99 25.64 3.62
CA ARG A 63 3.37 25.51 4.10
C ARG A 63 3.37 25.05 5.54
N VAL A 64 4.01 23.90 5.80
CA VAL A 64 4.09 23.28 7.12
C VAL A 64 5.54 22.95 7.49
N ASN A 65 5.81 22.76 8.78
CA ASN A 65 7.12 22.33 9.26
C ASN A 65 7.45 20.91 8.78
N MET A 66 8.74 20.59 8.71
CA MET A 66 9.17 19.26 8.27
C MET A 66 8.66 18.15 9.22
N THR A 67 8.65 18.43 10.52
CA THR A 67 8.16 17.48 11.53
C THR A 67 6.68 17.17 11.37
N THR A 68 5.85 18.16 11.05
CA THR A 68 4.40 17.96 10.84
C THR A 68 4.12 17.25 9.53
N LYS A 69 4.88 17.55 8.46
CA LYS A 69 4.82 16.79 7.20
C LYS A 69 5.09 15.31 7.43
N SER A 70 6.16 14.98 8.17
CA SER A 70 6.49 13.58 8.47
C SER A 70 5.41 12.88 9.29
N LYS A 71 4.78 13.58 10.25
CA LYS A 71 3.64 13.03 11.02
C LYS A 71 2.44 12.73 10.12
N LEU A 72 2.04 13.66 9.25
CA LEU A 72 0.93 13.46 8.32
C LEU A 72 1.20 12.28 7.37
N ASN A 73 2.41 12.19 6.83
CA ASN A 73 2.81 11.06 6.00
C ASN A 73 2.77 9.74 6.77
N ALA A 74 3.23 9.73 8.03
CA ALA A 74 3.18 8.53 8.87
C ALA A 74 1.73 8.05 9.09
N LEU A 75 0.79 8.97 9.32
CA LEU A 75 -0.64 8.66 9.49
C LEU A 75 -1.25 8.04 8.21
N VAL A 76 -0.85 8.53 7.04
CA VAL A 76 -1.24 7.94 5.74
C VAL A 76 -0.64 6.55 5.58
N THR A 77 0.64 6.36 5.92
CA THR A 77 1.28 5.04 5.85
C THR A 77 0.67 4.02 6.83
N LEU A 78 0.14 4.49 7.95
CA LEU A 78 -0.56 3.65 8.92
C LEU A 78 -1.94 3.20 8.42
N GLY A 79 -2.47 3.84 7.38
CA GLY A 79 -3.73 3.47 6.74
C GLY A 79 -4.96 4.07 7.39
N ILE A 80 -4.82 5.17 8.15
CA ILE A 80 -5.95 5.90 8.74
C ILE A 80 -6.83 6.51 7.64
N ALA A 81 -6.21 7.05 6.60
CA ALA A 81 -6.89 7.55 5.40
C ALA A 81 -5.98 7.38 4.16
N PRO A 82 -6.53 7.29 2.95
CA PRO A 82 -5.77 7.14 1.70
C PRO A 82 -4.95 8.38 1.33
N ASN A 83 -5.40 9.58 1.71
CA ASN A 83 -4.78 10.85 1.34
C ASN A 83 -4.52 11.74 2.55
N VAL A 84 -3.53 12.64 2.43
CA VAL A 84 -3.23 13.63 3.48
C VAL A 84 -4.43 14.54 3.74
N ASP A 85 -5.17 14.93 2.70
CA ASP A 85 -6.33 15.80 2.82
C ASP A 85 -7.44 15.16 3.68
N GLU A 86 -7.71 13.87 3.47
CA GLU A 86 -8.68 13.12 4.27
C GLU A 86 -8.22 12.95 5.73
N VAL A 87 -6.91 12.76 5.97
CA VAL A 87 -6.36 12.78 7.34
C VAL A 87 -6.60 14.13 7.99
N THR A 88 -6.35 15.23 7.27
CA THR A 88 -6.53 16.58 7.83
C THR A 88 -7.99 16.90 8.10
N ASP A 89 -8.91 16.50 7.21
CA ASP A 89 -10.34 16.70 7.40
C ASP A 89 -10.86 15.91 8.60
N LEU A 90 -10.43 14.65 8.76
CA LEU A 90 -10.78 13.84 9.93
C LEU A 90 -10.29 14.47 11.24
N LEU A 91 -9.05 14.96 11.28
CA LEU A 91 -8.50 15.63 12.47
C LEU A 91 -9.23 16.94 12.80
N ILE A 92 -9.60 17.72 11.78
CA ILE A 92 -10.36 18.95 11.96
C ILE A 92 -11.75 18.63 12.50
N ASN A 93 -12.44 17.65 11.90
CA ASN A 93 -13.77 17.24 12.33
C ASN A 93 -13.75 16.71 13.77
N ASP A 94 -12.77 15.86 14.12
CA ASP A 94 -12.58 15.35 15.48
C ASP A 94 -12.38 16.48 16.49
N TYR A 95 -11.56 17.48 16.15
CA TYR A 95 -11.35 18.66 16.99
C TYR A 95 -12.64 19.48 17.17
N LEU A 96 -13.40 19.68 16.09
CA LEU A 96 -14.67 20.42 16.12
C LEU A 96 -15.76 19.70 16.93
N THR A 97 -15.78 18.38 16.93
CA THR A 97 -16.81 17.60 17.62
C THR A 97 -16.48 17.35 19.08
N ASN A 98 -15.21 17.06 19.39
CA ASN A 98 -14.82 16.53 20.70
C ASN A 98 -14.18 17.58 21.62
N ILE A 99 -13.52 18.59 21.06
CA ILE A 99 -12.73 19.54 21.86
C ILE A 99 -13.43 20.90 21.95
N LEU A 100 -14.08 21.34 20.86
CA LEU A 100 -14.58 22.70 20.75
C LEU A 100 -15.91 22.91 21.49
N THR A 101 -16.02 24.03 22.21
CA THR A 101 -17.29 24.42 22.87
C THR A 101 -18.33 24.89 21.85
N LYS A 102 -19.62 24.89 22.24
CA LYS A 102 -20.72 25.28 21.35
C LYS A 102 -20.57 26.70 20.78
N ASP A 103 -20.02 27.62 21.55
CA ASP A 103 -19.86 29.02 21.13
C ASP A 103 -18.69 29.19 20.17
N GLU A 104 -17.55 28.57 20.46
CA GLU A 104 -16.39 28.54 19.56
C GLU A 104 -16.73 27.86 18.21
N ARG A 105 -17.57 26.82 18.23
CA ARG A 105 -18.05 26.18 17.00
C ARG A 105 -18.88 27.12 16.13
N LYS A 106 -19.74 27.95 16.73
CA LYS A 106 -20.49 28.98 16.00
C LYS A 106 -19.56 30.03 15.41
N GLN A 107 -18.54 30.45 16.18
CA GLN A 107 -17.54 31.40 15.68
C GLN A 107 -16.78 30.82 14.48
N PHE A 108 -16.37 29.56 14.55
CA PHE A 108 -15.74 28.85 13.43
C PHE A 108 -16.62 28.85 12.17
N GLU A 109 -17.90 28.52 12.31
CA GLU A 109 -18.85 28.48 11.19
C GLU A 109 -19.04 29.87 10.53
N ILE A 110 -19.11 30.93 11.35
CA ILE A 110 -19.20 32.31 10.86
C ILE A 110 -17.95 32.67 10.04
N ILE A 111 -16.74 32.38 10.57
CA ILE A 111 -15.47 32.67 9.90
C ILE A 111 -15.38 31.90 8.57
N LEU A 112 -15.78 30.64 8.57
CA LEU A 112 -15.78 29.80 7.38
C LEU A 112 -16.77 30.32 6.32
N GLY A 113 -17.94 30.83 6.74
CA GLY A 113 -18.90 31.51 5.87
C GLY A 113 -18.31 32.76 5.20
N LEU A 114 -17.51 33.55 5.92
CA LEU A 114 -16.81 34.71 5.37
C LEU A 114 -15.77 34.33 4.32
N TYR A 115 -15.00 33.26 4.54
CA TYR A 115 -14.03 32.77 3.56
C TYR A 115 -14.70 32.26 2.28
N LYS A 116 -15.80 31.50 2.41
CA LYS A 116 -16.58 31.05 1.26
C LYS A 116 -17.14 32.22 0.44
N LYS A 117 -17.58 33.29 1.10
CA LYS A 117 -18.07 34.50 0.42
C LYS A 117 -16.95 35.24 -0.32
N LYS A 118 -15.72 35.26 0.20
CA LYS A 118 -14.56 35.90 -0.46
C LYS A 118 -14.03 35.13 -1.67
N MET A 119 -14.28 33.82 -1.74
CA MET A 119 -13.83 32.98 -2.87
C MET A 119 -14.83 32.90 -4.02
N LYS A 120 -16.00 33.54 -3.88
CA LYS A 120 -17.04 33.66 -4.90
C LYS A 120 -16.85 34.97 -5.66
#